data_AF-A0A7Y4RUC7-F1
#
_entry.id   AF-A0A7Y4RUC7-F1
#
_cell.length_a   1.000
_cell.length_b   1.000
_cell.length_c   1.000
_cell.angle_alpha   90.00
_cell.angle_beta   90.00
_cell.angle_gamma   90.00
#
_symmetry.space_group_name_H-M   'P 1'
#
loop_
_entity.id
_entity.type
_entity.pdbx_description
1 polymer ?
#
loop_
_entity_poly.entity_id
_entity_poly.type
_entity_poly.pdbx_seq_one_letter_code
_entity_poly.pdbx_strand_id
1 'polypeptide(L)'
;MKIKAIKQSLRLIFLITMTCMLTGCLHWIRAYQTYLQMDEFDRYFTVTTNDDFTLHFKEPILYSKDFVSLAGLQPSLKVPAVDGSKRWRYWFRKIDQRNKIISPEIKFYSDLSFNDKDRIIAWSFSSLFLAIAPPKFLEVSLRSIGGAEINKDKMQLRANTDLIGKITAELPKKYAVTAQLGAPLEITTEAENEIYIYRFLLETSGVEEGSEDRTINEVKLTFDKSTQELIKMAGRFVGLKISINYRNLHENPAGESFEVLAKDNRTK
;
A
#
# COMPACT_ATOMS: atom_id res chain seq x y z
N MET A 1 15.01 -56.99 6.79
CA MET A 1 14.51 -55.85 7.59
C MET A 1 15.05 -54.47 7.16
N LYS A 2 16.26 -54.33 6.59
CA LYS A 2 16.88 -53.03 6.27
C LYS A 2 16.21 -52.21 5.13
N ILE A 3 15.66 -52.87 4.10
CA ILE A 3 15.09 -52.19 2.91
C ILE A 3 13.78 -51.43 3.22
N LYS A 4 12.98 -51.94 4.17
CA LYS A 4 11.72 -51.29 4.59
C LYS A 4 11.98 -50.00 5.37
N ALA A 5 12.98 -50.03 6.26
CA ALA A 5 13.42 -48.85 7.01
C ALA A 5 13.95 -47.75 6.09
N ILE A 6 14.77 -48.10 5.08
CA ILE A 6 15.30 -47.12 4.10
C ILE A 6 14.18 -46.43 3.31
N LYS A 7 13.14 -47.16 2.87
CA LYS A 7 11.97 -46.57 2.19
C LYS A 7 11.17 -45.64 3.10
N GLN A 8 11.15 -45.90 4.40
CA GLN A 8 10.42 -45.11 5.40
C GLN A 8 11.17 -43.81 5.72
N SER A 9 12.49 -43.87 5.87
CA SER A 9 13.35 -42.69 6.04
C SER A 9 13.32 -41.78 4.81
N LEU A 10 13.35 -42.36 3.61
CA LEU A 10 13.30 -41.59 2.35
C LEU A 10 11.96 -40.86 2.18
N ARG A 11 10.85 -41.51 2.54
CA ARG A 11 9.52 -40.88 2.55
C ARG A 11 9.43 -39.73 3.57
N LEU A 12 10.04 -39.90 4.74
CA LEU A 12 10.07 -38.85 5.76
C LEU A 12 10.90 -37.64 5.30
N ILE A 13 12.07 -37.87 4.69
CA ILE A 13 12.90 -36.80 4.12
C ILE A 13 12.16 -36.08 2.98
N PHE A 14 11.45 -36.81 2.13
CA PHE A 14 10.65 -36.22 1.05
C PHE A 14 9.50 -35.38 1.60
N LEU A 15 8.76 -35.88 2.60
CA LEU A 15 7.70 -35.12 3.27
C LEU A 15 8.24 -33.87 3.98
N ILE A 16 9.38 -33.96 4.66
CA ILE A 16 10.02 -32.81 5.30
C ILE A 16 10.47 -31.80 4.23
N THR A 17 11.11 -32.26 3.15
CA THR A 17 11.53 -31.39 2.04
C THR A 17 10.32 -30.69 1.40
N MET A 18 9.24 -31.42 1.17
CA MET A 18 8.00 -30.88 0.60
C MET A 18 7.32 -29.87 1.55
N THR A 19 7.41 -30.11 2.86
CA THR A 19 6.89 -29.17 3.88
C THR A 19 7.77 -27.92 3.97
N CYS A 20 9.09 -28.06 3.83
CA CYS A 20 10.02 -26.93 3.78
C CYS A 20 9.86 -26.08 2.51
N MET A 21 9.31 -26.63 1.43
CA MET A 21 9.01 -25.88 0.20
C MET A 21 7.76 -24.98 0.33
N LEU A 22 7.01 -25.04 1.43
CA LEU A 22 5.90 -24.11 1.73
C LEU A 22 6.39 -22.74 2.26
N THR A 23 7.53 -22.25 1.77
CA THR A 23 8.16 -20.98 2.20
C THR A 23 7.26 -19.76 2.03
N GLY A 24 6.25 -19.83 1.17
CA GLY A 24 5.19 -18.83 1.04
C GLY A 24 4.49 -18.50 2.35
N CYS A 25 4.35 -19.46 3.28
CA CYS A 25 3.71 -19.23 4.57
C CYS A 25 4.48 -18.25 5.47
N LEU A 26 5.82 -18.17 5.34
CA LEU A 26 6.63 -17.32 6.20
C LEU A 26 6.45 -15.83 5.92
N HIS A 27 6.24 -15.45 4.65
CA HIS A 27 5.97 -14.06 4.27
C HIS A 27 4.65 -13.57 4.88
N TRP A 28 3.62 -14.42 4.81
CA TRP A 28 2.30 -14.14 5.39
C TRP A 28 2.34 -14.02 6.91
N ILE A 29 3.10 -14.89 7.59
CA ILE A 29 3.25 -14.81 9.05
C ILE A 29 3.86 -13.48 9.47
N ARG A 30 4.90 -12.99 8.79
CA ARG A 30 5.53 -11.71 9.13
C ARG A 30 4.65 -10.50 8.83
N ALA A 31 3.91 -10.56 7.71
CA ALA A 31 2.90 -9.56 7.40
C ALA A 31 1.82 -9.51 8.49
N TYR A 32 1.35 -10.67 8.94
CA TYR A 32 0.40 -10.77 10.04
C TYR A 32 0.97 -10.30 11.39
N GLN A 33 2.23 -10.60 11.69
CA GLN A 33 2.88 -10.07 12.89
C GLN A 33 3.00 -8.54 12.85
N THR A 34 3.33 -7.99 11.69
CA THR A 34 3.36 -6.53 11.49
C THR A 34 1.96 -5.93 11.65
N TYR A 35 0.94 -6.62 11.17
CA TYR A 35 -0.46 -6.25 11.42
C TYR A 35 -0.78 -6.23 12.93
N LEU A 36 -0.34 -7.23 13.70
CA LEU A 36 -0.51 -7.21 15.17
C LEU A 36 0.26 -6.04 15.83
N GLN A 37 1.44 -5.69 15.33
CA GLN A 37 2.17 -4.51 15.82
C GLN A 37 1.39 -3.20 15.61
N MET A 38 0.50 -3.12 14.60
CA MET A 38 -0.31 -1.92 14.36
C MET A 38 -1.33 -1.67 15.49
N ASP A 39 -1.72 -2.70 16.25
CA ASP A 39 -2.60 -2.57 17.42
C ASP A 39 -1.92 -1.77 18.55
N GLU A 40 -0.61 -1.95 18.70
CA GLU A 40 0.25 -1.16 19.60
C GLU A 40 1.05 -0.11 18.81
N PHE A 41 0.36 0.71 18.01
CA PHE A 41 0.98 1.61 17.03
C PHE A 41 2.12 2.45 17.61
N ASP A 42 1.89 3.19 18.69
CA ASP A 42 2.89 4.10 19.27
C ASP A 42 4.10 3.37 19.90
N ARG A 43 3.97 2.06 20.19
CA ARG A 43 5.08 1.23 20.67
C ARG A 43 6.00 0.82 19.53
N TYR A 44 5.44 0.46 18.38
CA TYR A 44 6.19 -0.14 17.27
C TYR A 44 6.50 0.83 16.13
N PHE A 45 5.79 1.96 16.07
CA PHE A 45 5.89 2.93 14.99
C PHE A 45 6.07 4.36 15.52
N THR A 46 6.65 5.20 14.66
CA THR A 46 6.63 6.67 14.82
C THR A 46 6.40 7.28 13.43
N VAL A 47 5.63 8.35 13.37
CA VAL A 47 5.43 9.13 12.14
C VAL A 47 6.24 10.41 12.21
N THR A 48 6.92 10.73 11.12
CA THR A 48 7.59 12.03 10.92
C THR A 48 7.00 12.69 9.68
N THR A 49 6.59 13.96 9.81
CA THR A 49 5.99 14.76 8.74
C THR A 49 6.81 16.04 8.56
N ASN A 50 7.76 16.00 7.62
CA ASN A 50 8.46 17.19 7.16
C ASN A 50 7.94 17.50 5.74
N ASP A 51 8.80 17.44 4.73
CA ASP A 51 8.41 17.54 3.31
C ASP A 51 7.75 16.25 2.79
N ASP A 52 8.13 15.11 3.39
CA ASP A 52 7.61 13.78 3.12
C ASP A 52 6.92 13.22 4.38
N PHE A 53 5.98 12.30 4.19
CA PHE A 53 5.43 11.47 5.26
C PHE A 53 6.30 10.24 5.40
N THR A 54 6.83 9.98 6.59
CA THR A 54 7.62 8.77 6.86
C THR A 54 7.08 8.02 8.07
N LEU A 55 6.76 6.75 7.87
CA LEU A 55 6.48 5.78 8.92
C LEU A 55 7.77 5.05 9.29
N HIS A 56 8.25 5.24 10.51
CA HIS A 56 9.43 4.57 11.06
C HIS A 56 9.03 3.31 11.84
N PHE A 57 9.77 2.22 11.64
CA PHE A 57 9.58 0.94 12.32
C PHE A 57 10.63 0.81 13.44
N LYS A 58 10.18 0.77 14.69
CA LYS A 58 11.06 0.65 15.87
C LYS A 58 11.59 -0.79 16.03
N GLU A 59 10.71 -1.77 15.86
CA GLU A 59 11.05 -3.20 15.93
C GLU A 59 10.66 -3.90 14.63
N PRO A 60 11.50 -3.79 13.59
CA PRO A 60 11.13 -4.25 12.27
C PRO A 60 11.18 -5.77 12.13
N ILE A 61 10.17 -6.33 11.47
CA ILE A 61 10.00 -7.78 11.25
C ILE A 61 10.07 -8.13 9.75
N LEU A 62 9.52 -7.27 8.89
CA LEU A 62 9.43 -7.52 7.45
C LEU A 62 10.77 -7.33 6.75
N TYR A 63 11.08 -8.28 5.88
CA TYR A 63 12.25 -8.26 5.02
C TYR A 63 11.94 -7.68 3.64
N SER A 64 12.95 -7.19 2.90
CA SER A 64 12.70 -6.65 1.55
C SER A 64 12.04 -7.65 0.60
N LYS A 65 12.37 -8.95 0.74
CA LYS A 65 11.73 -10.01 -0.05
C LYS A 65 10.25 -10.22 0.27
N ASP A 66 9.83 -9.91 1.50
CA ASP A 66 8.44 -10.04 1.91
C ASP A 66 7.58 -9.04 1.09
N PHE A 67 8.09 -7.82 0.86
CA PHE A 67 7.43 -6.83 0.00
C PHE A 67 7.31 -7.30 -1.45
N VAL A 68 8.37 -7.84 -2.04
CA VAL A 68 8.29 -8.39 -3.41
C VAL A 68 7.28 -9.53 -3.49
N SER A 69 7.27 -10.42 -2.49
CA SER A 69 6.35 -11.57 -2.48
C SER A 69 4.89 -11.17 -2.31
N LEU A 70 4.62 -10.16 -1.48
CA LEU A 70 3.26 -9.68 -1.21
C LEU A 70 2.73 -8.80 -2.34
N ALA A 71 3.58 -7.93 -2.88
CA ALA A 71 3.21 -6.93 -3.86
C ALA A 71 3.31 -7.46 -5.31
N GLY A 72 4.13 -8.49 -5.53
CA GLY A 72 4.37 -9.12 -6.82
C GLY A 72 5.14 -8.26 -7.82
N LEU A 73 5.77 -7.17 -7.37
CA LEU A 73 6.42 -6.18 -8.22
C LEU A 73 7.78 -5.77 -7.63
N GLN A 74 8.77 -5.55 -8.50
CA GLN A 74 10.10 -5.08 -8.11
C GLN A 74 10.11 -3.54 -7.94
N PRO A 75 11.02 -3.00 -7.12
CA PRO A 75 11.21 -1.55 -7.08
C PRO A 75 11.83 -1.04 -8.38
N SER A 76 11.55 0.22 -8.71
CA SER A 76 12.14 0.94 -9.85
C SER A 76 13.65 1.11 -9.67
N LEU A 77 14.09 1.39 -8.45
CA LEU A 77 15.49 1.61 -8.12
C LEU A 77 15.84 0.91 -6.80
N LYS A 78 17.02 0.28 -6.76
CA LYS A 78 17.64 -0.27 -5.56
C LYS A 78 18.95 0.48 -5.32
N VAL A 79 18.99 1.28 -4.27
CA VAL A 79 20.16 2.07 -3.85
C VAL A 79 20.78 1.39 -2.65
N PRO A 80 21.93 0.70 -2.79
CA PRO A 80 22.69 0.23 -1.64
C PRO A 80 23.37 1.41 -0.94
N ALA A 81 23.53 1.32 0.37
CA ALA A 81 24.34 2.23 1.17
C ALA A 81 25.63 1.55 1.63
N VAL A 82 26.61 2.37 2.03
CA VAL A 82 27.96 1.92 2.42
C VAL A 82 27.93 1.09 3.71
N ASP A 83 26.98 1.36 4.60
CA ASP A 83 26.79 0.68 5.89
C ASP A 83 26.03 -0.65 5.78
N GLY A 84 25.75 -1.12 4.55
CA GLY A 84 24.96 -2.32 4.30
C GLY A 84 23.44 -2.10 4.34
N SER A 85 22.97 -0.91 4.72
CA SER A 85 21.58 -0.53 4.55
C SER A 85 21.25 -0.38 3.06
N LYS A 86 19.96 -0.37 2.72
CA LYS A 86 19.54 -0.15 1.34
C LYS A 86 18.20 0.56 1.28
N ARG A 87 18.01 1.30 0.20
CA ARG A 87 16.76 2.00 -0.09
C ARG A 87 16.21 1.53 -1.42
N TRP A 88 14.94 1.16 -1.41
CA TRP A 88 14.19 0.80 -2.61
C TRP A 88 13.20 1.91 -2.92
N ARG A 89 13.14 2.34 -4.18
CA ARG A 89 12.21 3.37 -4.64
C ARG A 89 11.25 2.79 -5.67
N TYR A 90 9.98 3.10 -5.50
CA TYR A 90 8.91 2.85 -6.46
C TYR A 90 8.47 4.18 -7.06
N TRP A 91 8.66 4.34 -8.38
CA TRP A 91 8.25 5.50 -9.16
C TRP A 91 6.91 5.25 -9.84
N PHE A 92 5.98 6.17 -9.64
CA PHE A 92 4.67 6.16 -10.28
C PHE A 92 4.58 7.37 -11.19
N ARG A 93 4.49 7.12 -12.50
CA ARG A 93 4.53 8.15 -13.54
C ARG A 93 3.17 8.28 -14.18
N LYS A 94 2.60 9.49 -14.22
CA LYS A 94 1.28 9.71 -14.79
C LYS A 94 1.27 9.41 -16.29
N ILE A 95 0.24 8.73 -16.75
CA ILE A 95 0.06 8.34 -18.16
C ILE A 95 -1.24 8.89 -18.75
N ASP A 96 -1.28 9.03 -20.07
CA ASP A 96 -2.45 9.40 -20.85
C ASP A 96 -3.33 8.19 -21.24
N GLN A 97 -4.37 8.43 -22.05
CA GLN A 97 -5.29 7.38 -22.54
C GLN A 97 -4.60 6.35 -23.44
N ARG A 98 -3.42 6.67 -23.97
CA ARG A 98 -2.60 5.79 -24.82
C ARG A 98 -1.47 5.13 -24.03
N ASN A 99 -1.53 5.18 -22.70
CA ASN A 99 -0.52 4.67 -21.77
C ASN A 99 0.87 5.29 -21.97
N LYS A 100 0.95 6.52 -22.50
CA LYS A 100 2.20 7.26 -22.63
C LYS A 100 2.39 8.20 -21.46
N ILE A 101 3.63 8.33 -20.99
CA ILE A 101 3.99 9.30 -19.95
C ILE A 101 3.68 10.71 -20.47
N ILE A 102 2.96 11.49 -19.67
CA ILE A 102 2.56 12.84 -20.03
C ILE A 102 3.74 13.83 -19.96
N SER A 103 3.64 14.93 -20.70
CA SER A 103 4.58 16.06 -20.64
C SER A 103 3.82 17.36 -20.34
N PRO A 104 4.21 18.17 -19.34
CA PRO A 104 5.31 17.92 -18.40
C PRO A 104 5.06 16.71 -17.50
N GLU A 105 6.14 16.08 -17.05
CA GLU A 105 6.06 14.84 -16.27
C GLU A 105 5.49 15.10 -14.86
N ILE A 106 4.47 14.31 -14.51
CA ILE A 106 3.92 14.26 -13.15
C ILE A 106 4.22 12.87 -12.60
N LYS A 107 4.99 12.81 -11.52
CA LYS A 107 5.37 11.55 -10.87
C LYS A 107 5.48 11.71 -9.36
N PHE A 108 5.17 10.63 -8.65
CA PHE A 108 5.40 10.52 -7.21
C PHE A 108 6.22 9.27 -6.92
N TYR A 109 6.78 9.20 -5.71
CA TYR A 109 7.53 8.03 -5.27
C TYR A 109 7.09 7.54 -3.89
N SER A 110 7.43 6.27 -3.67
CA SER A 110 7.44 5.65 -2.36
C SER A 110 8.79 5.00 -2.12
N ASP A 111 9.41 5.32 -0.98
CA ASP A 111 10.70 4.78 -0.57
C ASP A 111 10.51 3.76 0.56
N LEU A 112 11.11 2.58 0.42
CA LEU A 112 11.29 1.61 1.48
C LEU A 112 12.76 1.58 1.87
N SER A 113 13.06 1.89 3.11
CA SER A 113 14.42 1.85 3.66
C SER A 113 14.58 0.60 4.51
N PHE A 114 15.68 -0.11 4.33
CA PHE A 114 16.01 -1.35 5.03
C PHE A 114 17.35 -1.21 5.74
N ASN A 115 17.47 -1.82 6.92
CA ASN A 115 18.75 -1.90 7.63
C ASN A 115 19.70 -2.95 7.02
N ASP A 116 20.89 -3.06 7.60
CA ASP A 116 21.93 -4.04 7.30
C ASP A 116 21.45 -5.51 7.37
N LYS A 117 20.43 -5.79 8.18
CA LYS A 117 19.78 -7.11 8.32
C LYS A 117 18.62 -7.33 7.34
N ASP A 118 18.48 -6.46 6.34
CA ASP A 118 17.43 -6.50 5.32
C ASP A 118 16.01 -6.32 5.87
N ARG A 119 15.84 -5.62 7.00
CA ARG A 119 14.52 -5.36 7.60
C ARG A 119 14.06 -3.94 7.39
N ILE A 120 12.78 -3.73 7.10
CA ILE A 120 12.22 -2.40 6.83
C ILE A 120 12.31 -1.51 8.06
N ILE A 121 12.95 -0.36 7.96
CA ILE A 121 13.06 0.62 9.04
C ILE A 121 12.26 1.89 8.78
N ALA A 122 11.95 2.18 7.52
CA ALA A 122 11.14 3.33 7.14
C ALA A 122 10.38 3.10 5.84
N TRP A 123 9.17 3.66 5.78
CA TRP A 123 8.36 3.78 4.57
C TRP A 123 7.96 5.24 4.37
N SER A 124 8.41 5.83 3.26
CA SER A 124 8.21 7.26 2.98
C SER A 124 7.43 7.48 1.69
N PHE A 125 6.60 8.53 1.67
CA PHE A 125 5.87 8.97 0.48
C PHE A 125 6.24 10.41 0.13
N SER A 126 6.42 10.67 -1.17
CA SER A 126 6.73 12.00 -1.68
C SER A 126 5.61 13.01 -1.43
N SER A 127 5.96 14.28 -1.26
CA SER A 127 5.02 15.42 -1.14
C SER A 127 3.83 15.41 -2.10
N LEU A 128 4.00 15.04 -3.37
CA LEU A 128 2.90 14.97 -4.34
C LEU A 128 1.81 13.96 -3.95
N PHE A 129 2.18 12.85 -3.30
CA PHE A 129 1.23 11.88 -2.77
C PHE A 129 0.43 12.48 -1.60
N LEU A 130 1.07 13.34 -0.79
CA LEU A 130 0.45 14.00 0.36
C LEU A 130 -0.60 15.02 -0.03
N ALA A 131 -0.57 15.52 -1.26
CA ALA A 131 -1.64 16.34 -1.81
C ALA A 131 -2.97 15.57 -1.93
N ILE A 132 -2.89 14.26 -2.13
CA ILE A 132 -4.06 13.36 -2.24
C ILE A 132 -4.42 12.80 -0.87
N ALA A 133 -3.42 12.38 -0.10
CA ALA A 133 -3.59 11.74 1.18
C ALA A 133 -2.79 12.52 2.24
N PRO A 134 -3.39 13.52 2.89
CA PRO A 134 -2.67 14.39 3.80
C PRO A 134 -2.12 13.59 4.99
N PRO A 135 -0.99 14.05 5.59
CA PRO A 135 -0.29 13.32 6.63
C PRO A 135 -1.17 12.85 7.81
N LYS A 136 -2.02 13.74 8.32
CA LYS A 136 -2.92 13.42 9.45
C LYS A 136 -3.91 12.29 9.11
N PHE A 137 -4.47 12.32 7.90
CA PHE A 137 -5.38 11.27 7.44
C PHE A 137 -4.65 9.96 7.17
N LEU A 138 -3.43 10.00 6.63
CA LEU A 138 -2.60 8.79 6.45
C LEU A 138 -2.23 8.15 7.78
N GLU A 139 -1.77 8.94 8.75
CA GLU A 139 -1.42 8.44 10.08
C GLU A 139 -2.63 7.78 10.75
N VAL A 140 -3.78 8.45 10.77
CA VAL A 140 -5.02 7.87 11.33
C VAL A 140 -5.44 6.62 10.56
N SER A 141 -5.32 6.62 9.23
CA SER A 141 -5.61 5.44 8.42
C SER A 141 -4.70 4.26 8.78
N LEU A 142 -3.40 4.51 9.01
CA LEU A 142 -2.46 3.47 9.44
C LEU A 142 -2.77 2.97 10.86
N ARG A 143 -3.05 3.88 11.79
CA ARG A 143 -3.49 3.55 13.16
C ARG A 143 -4.77 2.69 13.14
N SER A 144 -5.69 2.98 12.22
CA SER A 144 -6.97 2.27 12.08
C SER A 144 -6.87 0.83 11.59
N ILE A 145 -5.71 0.45 11.08
CA ILE A 145 -5.43 -0.94 10.71
C ILE A 145 -5.22 -1.78 11.98
N GLY A 146 -4.68 -1.19 13.06
CA GLY A 146 -4.66 -1.81 14.38
C GLY A 146 -6.09 -2.05 14.87
N GLY A 147 -6.46 -3.31 15.11
CA GLY A 147 -7.82 -3.68 15.48
C GLY A 147 -8.82 -3.78 14.32
N ALA A 148 -8.35 -3.75 13.07
CA ALA A 148 -9.20 -3.92 11.90
C ALA A 148 -9.88 -5.32 11.85
N GLU A 149 -11.07 -5.39 11.27
CA GLU A 149 -11.70 -6.67 10.98
C GLU A 149 -11.02 -7.33 9.78
N ILE A 150 -10.49 -8.54 9.99
CA ILE A 150 -9.92 -9.34 8.91
C ILE A 150 -11.02 -10.20 8.28
N ASN A 151 -11.46 -9.83 7.07
CA ASN A 151 -12.28 -10.72 6.26
C ASN A 151 -11.35 -11.69 5.50
N LYS A 152 -11.17 -12.90 6.05
CA LYS A 152 -10.27 -13.91 5.47
C LYS A 152 -10.74 -14.41 4.10
N ASP A 153 -12.05 -14.55 3.89
CA ASP A 153 -12.62 -15.07 2.64
C ASP A 153 -12.36 -14.12 1.46
N LYS A 154 -12.43 -12.81 1.73
CA LYS A 154 -12.18 -11.78 0.72
C LYS A 154 -10.75 -11.25 0.74
N MET A 155 -9.93 -11.70 1.69
CA MET A 155 -8.59 -11.17 2.00
C MET A 155 -8.63 -9.63 2.15
N GLN A 156 -9.52 -9.14 2.99
CA GLN A 156 -9.73 -7.71 3.22
C GLN A 156 -9.42 -7.36 4.67
N LEU A 157 -8.86 -6.17 4.86
CA LEU A 157 -8.70 -5.54 6.16
C LEU A 157 -9.65 -4.35 6.21
N ARG A 158 -10.61 -4.38 7.13
CA ARG A 158 -11.54 -3.28 7.32
C ARG A 158 -11.20 -2.56 8.61
N ALA A 159 -10.59 -1.40 8.45
CA ALA A 159 -10.29 -0.52 9.56
C ALA A 159 -11.56 -0.20 10.38
N ASN A 160 -11.43 -0.29 11.70
CA ASN A 160 -12.47 0.16 12.62
C ASN A 160 -12.18 1.60 13.04
N THR A 161 -13.03 2.53 12.63
CA THR A 161 -12.85 3.96 12.92
C THR A 161 -13.62 4.46 14.12
N ASP A 162 -14.45 3.60 14.73
CA ASP A 162 -15.15 3.92 15.96
C ASP A 162 -14.19 4.00 17.15
N LEU A 163 -13.01 3.39 17.01
CA LEU A 163 -11.95 3.34 18.03
C LEU A 163 -10.95 4.50 17.92
N ILE A 164 -11.10 5.39 16.94
CA ILE A 164 -10.10 6.44 16.68
C ILE A 164 -10.73 7.82 16.78
N GLY A 165 -10.00 8.73 17.44
CA GLY A 165 -10.37 10.14 17.52
C GLY A 165 -10.57 10.73 16.13
N LYS A 166 -11.71 11.39 15.91
CA LYS A 166 -12.00 12.07 14.66
C LYS A 166 -11.01 13.21 14.41
N ILE A 167 -10.78 13.50 13.13
CA ILE A 167 -9.81 14.50 12.67
C ILE A 167 -10.54 15.83 12.41
N THR A 168 -9.95 16.92 12.90
CA THR A 168 -10.38 18.32 12.65
C THR A 168 -9.62 19.00 11.50
N ALA A 169 -8.75 18.27 10.81
CA ALA A 169 -7.96 18.79 9.71
C ALA A 169 -8.81 19.00 8.45
N GLU A 170 -8.53 20.09 7.74
CA GLU A 170 -9.21 20.41 6.49
C GLU A 170 -8.98 19.34 5.41
N LEU A 171 -10.04 19.03 4.66
CA LEU A 171 -9.98 18.13 3.51
C LEU A 171 -9.32 18.83 2.31
N PRO A 172 -8.51 18.11 1.51
CA PRO A 172 -7.93 18.67 0.30
C PRO A 172 -9.00 19.22 -0.65
N LYS A 173 -8.87 20.46 -1.07
CA LYS A 173 -9.77 21.06 -2.06
C LYS A 173 -9.43 20.61 -3.48
N LYS A 174 -10.46 20.44 -4.31
CA LYS A 174 -10.34 20.02 -5.71
C LYS A 174 -9.30 20.83 -6.48
N TYR A 175 -9.36 22.16 -6.38
CA TYR A 175 -8.42 23.03 -7.10
C TYR A 175 -6.96 22.73 -6.72
N ALA A 176 -6.67 22.56 -5.43
CA ALA A 176 -5.31 22.33 -4.92
C ALA A 176 -4.78 20.97 -5.40
N VAL A 177 -5.62 19.93 -5.39
CA VAL A 177 -5.28 18.61 -5.90
C VAL A 177 -5.02 18.64 -7.41
N THR A 178 -5.92 19.25 -8.18
CA THR A 178 -5.79 19.34 -9.64
C THR A 178 -4.63 20.21 -10.09
N ALA A 179 -4.24 21.22 -9.30
CA ALA A 179 -3.07 22.05 -9.60
C ALA A 179 -1.77 21.24 -9.57
N GLN A 180 -1.68 20.25 -8.68
CA GLN A 180 -0.49 19.40 -8.57
C GLN A 180 -0.53 18.18 -9.49
N LEU A 181 -1.70 17.54 -9.65
CA LEU A 181 -1.85 16.35 -10.47
C LEU A 181 -2.16 16.64 -11.93
N GLY A 182 -2.45 17.88 -12.29
CA GLY A 182 -2.97 18.28 -13.59
C GLY A 182 -4.37 17.71 -13.88
N ALA A 183 -4.78 17.80 -15.14
CA ALA A 183 -6.09 17.32 -15.59
C ALA A 183 -6.23 15.79 -15.42
N PRO A 184 -7.38 15.29 -14.94
CA PRO A 184 -7.62 13.85 -14.86
C PRO A 184 -7.75 13.22 -16.25
N LEU A 185 -7.66 11.90 -16.30
CA LEU A 185 -7.89 11.11 -17.51
C LEU A 185 -9.37 11.10 -17.90
N GLU A 186 -10.22 11.01 -16.88
CA GLU A 186 -11.67 10.92 -17.00
C GLU A 186 -12.31 11.60 -15.78
N ILE A 187 -13.48 12.20 -16.00
CA ILE A 187 -14.32 12.76 -14.95
C ILE A 187 -15.68 12.10 -15.05
N THR A 188 -16.08 11.38 -14.01
CA THR A 188 -17.43 10.85 -13.87
C THR A 188 -18.22 11.77 -12.95
N THR A 189 -19.40 12.19 -13.40
CA THR A 189 -20.27 13.09 -12.63
C THR A 189 -21.45 12.30 -12.08
N GLU A 190 -21.61 12.30 -10.76
CA GLU A 190 -22.75 11.69 -10.06
C GLU A 190 -23.67 12.80 -9.50
N ALA A 191 -24.74 12.44 -8.78
CA ALA A 191 -25.69 13.43 -8.25
C ALA A 191 -24.99 14.47 -7.35
N GLU A 192 -24.30 14.00 -6.31
CA GLU A 192 -23.67 14.85 -5.28
C GLU A 192 -22.15 14.95 -5.43
N ASN A 193 -21.54 14.08 -6.24
CA ASN A 193 -20.11 13.90 -6.32
C ASN A 193 -19.55 14.03 -7.74
N GLU A 194 -18.27 14.34 -7.84
CA GLU A 194 -17.46 14.21 -9.05
C GLU A 194 -16.29 13.26 -8.77
N ILE A 195 -16.08 12.28 -9.66
CA ILE A 195 -15.00 11.30 -9.53
C ILE A 195 -13.97 11.59 -10.62
N TYR A 196 -12.78 11.98 -10.18
CA TYR A 196 -11.63 12.23 -11.04
C TYR A 196 -10.76 10.99 -11.09
N ILE A 197 -10.55 10.46 -12.29
CA ILE A 197 -9.79 9.24 -12.51
C ILE A 197 -8.42 9.60 -13.07
N TYR A 198 -7.36 9.18 -12.39
CA TYR A 198 -5.97 9.32 -12.81
C TYR A 198 -5.37 7.93 -13.03
N ARG A 199 -4.41 7.82 -13.95
CA ARG A 199 -3.64 6.59 -14.17
C ARG A 199 -2.15 6.86 -14.03
N PHE A 200 -1.48 5.97 -13.31
CA PHE A 200 -0.05 6.01 -13.08
C PHE A 200 0.59 4.67 -13.43
N LEU A 201 1.65 4.70 -14.22
CA LEU A 201 2.48 3.54 -14.50
C LEU A 201 3.55 3.42 -13.41
N LEU A 202 3.59 2.26 -12.75
CA LEU A 202 4.71 1.88 -11.90
C LEU A 202 5.89 1.49 -12.79
N GLU A 203 7.02 2.16 -12.60
CA GLU A 203 8.28 1.77 -13.22
C GLU A 203 8.84 0.54 -12.47
N THR A 204 8.80 -0.64 -13.08
CA THR A 204 9.30 -1.87 -12.46
C THR A 204 9.94 -2.77 -13.53
N SER A 205 10.99 -3.48 -13.15
CA SER A 205 11.61 -4.51 -13.99
C SER A 205 11.03 -5.89 -13.68
N GLY A 206 11.14 -6.83 -14.62
CA GLY A 206 10.80 -8.25 -14.39
C GLY A 206 9.31 -8.51 -14.17
N VAL A 207 8.44 -7.77 -14.84
CA VAL A 207 7.00 -8.06 -14.88
C VAL A 207 6.81 -9.41 -15.58
N GLU A 208 6.27 -10.40 -14.87
CA GLU A 208 5.95 -11.70 -15.46
C GLU A 208 4.90 -11.53 -16.57
N GLU A 209 5.01 -12.32 -17.64
CA GLU A 209 4.04 -12.34 -18.75
C GLU A 209 2.62 -12.54 -18.20
N GLY A 210 1.70 -11.61 -18.48
CA GLY A 210 0.34 -11.60 -17.91
C GLY A 210 0.15 -10.83 -16.59
N SER A 211 1.19 -10.19 -16.06
CA SER A 211 1.12 -9.30 -14.89
C SER A 211 1.27 -7.80 -15.23
N GLU A 212 1.28 -7.46 -16.51
CA GLU A 212 1.45 -6.10 -17.06
C GLU A 212 0.39 -5.11 -16.54
N ASP A 213 -0.87 -5.56 -16.42
CA ASP A 213 -1.96 -4.77 -15.84
C ASP A 213 -1.69 -4.35 -14.39
N ARG A 214 -0.82 -5.06 -13.65
CA ARG A 214 -0.47 -4.73 -12.26
C ARG A 214 0.47 -3.52 -12.16
N THR A 215 1.08 -3.12 -13.27
CA THR A 215 1.93 -1.93 -13.32
C THR A 215 1.10 -0.65 -13.49
N ILE A 216 -0.11 -0.74 -14.03
CA ILE A 216 -1.01 0.42 -14.17
C ILE A 216 -1.87 0.54 -12.91
N ASN A 217 -1.74 1.69 -12.26
CA ASN A 217 -2.42 2.04 -11.04
C ASN A 217 -3.46 3.13 -11.35
N GLU A 218 -4.72 2.76 -11.28
CA GLU A 218 -5.82 3.72 -11.35
C GLU A 218 -6.08 4.30 -9.96
N VAL A 219 -6.14 5.64 -9.88
CA VAL A 219 -6.44 6.40 -8.68
C VAL A 219 -7.71 7.20 -8.93
N LYS A 220 -8.74 6.94 -8.14
CA LYS A 220 -10.04 7.61 -8.15
C LYS A 220 -10.11 8.56 -6.97
N LEU A 221 -10.35 9.82 -7.26
CA LEU A 221 -10.52 10.88 -6.28
C LEU A 221 -11.96 11.38 -6.37
N THR A 222 -12.73 11.18 -5.31
CA THR A 222 -14.13 11.60 -5.24
C THR A 222 -14.23 12.93 -4.49
N PHE A 223 -14.75 13.93 -5.17
CA PHE A 223 -14.98 15.27 -4.62
C PHE A 223 -16.47 15.50 -4.40
N ASP A 224 -16.80 16.15 -3.28
CA ASP A 224 -18.14 16.67 -3.01
C ASP A 224 -18.39 17.92 -3.87
N LYS A 225 -19.51 17.97 -4.60
CA LYS A 225 -19.80 19.08 -5.52
C LYS A 225 -20.07 20.41 -4.80
N SER A 226 -20.62 20.37 -3.60
CA SER A 226 -21.00 21.58 -2.88
C SER A 226 -19.80 22.26 -2.23
N THR A 227 -18.93 21.47 -1.61
CA THR A 227 -17.78 21.94 -0.82
C THR A 227 -16.47 21.91 -1.59
N GLN A 228 -16.44 21.19 -2.72
CA GLN A 228 -15.25 20.92 -3.54
C GLN A 228 -14.15 20.19 -2.75
N GLU A 229 -14.52 19.45 -1.70
CA GLU A 229 -13.60 18.71 -0.84
C GLU A 229 -13.38 17.28 -1.32
N LEU A 230 -12.15 16.79 -1.20
CA LEU A 230 -11.83 15.38 -1.42
C LEU A 230 -12.39 14.55 -0.27
N ILE A 231 -13.47 13.83 -0.54
CA ILE A 231 -14.17 13.03 0.47
C ILE A 231 -13.75 11.56 0.45
N LYS A 232 -13.24 11.07 -0.68
CA LYS A 232 -12.78 9.69 -0.81
C LYS A 232 -11.64 9.57 -1.82
N MET A 233 -10.69 8.71 -1.49
CA MET A 233 -9.67 8.22 -2.41
C MET A 233 -9.78 6.70 -2.52
N ALA A 234 -9.60 6.18 -3.73
CA ALA A 234 -9.43 4.75 -3.95
C ALA A 234 -8.37 4.54 -5.03
N GLY A 235 -7.47 3.60 -4.84
CA GLY A 235 -6.49 3.29 -5.87
C GLY A 235 -5.82 1.94 -5.69
N ARG A 236 -5.07 1.55 -6.71
CA ARG A 236 -4.14 0.44 -6.59
C ARG A 236 -2.75 0.98 -6.26
N PHE A 237 -2.07 0.34 -5.33
CA PHE A 237 -0.71 0.68 -4.93
C PHE A 237 0.08 -0.61 -4.78
N VAL A 238 1.02 -0.84 -5.70
CA VAL A 238 1.90 -2.03 -5.75
C VAL A 238 1.12 -3.34 -5.51
N GLY A 239 0.09 -3.58 -6.33
CA GLY A 239 -0.71 -4.80 -6.24
C GLY A 239 -1.85 -4.76 -5.20
N LEU A 240 -1.80 -3.89 -4.19
CA LEU A 240 -2.84 -3.75 -3.16
C LEU A 240 -3.88 -2.68 -3.55
N LYS A 241 -5.15 -2.90 -3.22
CA LYS A 241 -6.19 -1.88 -3.39
C LYS A 241 -6.40 -1.16 -2.06
N ILE A 242 -6.27 0.16 -2.09
CA ILE A 242 -6.42 1.04 -0.92
C ILE A 242 -7.64 1.92 -1.17
N SER A 243 -8.50 2.09 -0.18
CA SER A 243 -9.53 3.12 -0.19
C SER A 243 -9.60 3.82 1.16
N ILE A 244 -9.62 5.15 1.12
CA ILE A 244 -9.74 6.01 2.29
C ILE A 244 -11.00 6.86 2.10
N ASN A 245 -11.94 6.76 3.03
CA ASN A 245 -13.09 7.66 3.11
C ASN A 245 -12.78 8.74 4.15
N TYR A 246 -12.39 9.93 3.68
CA TYR A 246 -11.98 11.01 4.58
C TYR A 246 -13.15 11.57 5.38
N ARG A 247 -14.38 11.55 4.85
CA ARG A 247 -15.58 12.04 5.54
C ARG A 247 -15.84 11.28 6.85
N ASN A 248 -15.59 9.98 6.86
CA ASN A 248 -15.72 9.18 8.07
C ASN A 248 -14.61 9.43 9.11
N LEU A 249 -13.41 9.81 8.66
CA LEU A 249 -12.30 10.15 9.56
C LEU A 249 -12.46 11.57 10.13
N HIS A 250 -13.28 12.40 9.47
CA HIS A 250 -13.50 13.78 9.84
C HIS A 250 -14.62 13.93 10.86
N GLU A 251 -14.58 14.98 11.69
CA GLU A 251 -15.52 15.18 12.81
C GLU A 251 -17.01 15.18 12.44
N ASN A 252 -17.33 15.43 11.17
CA ASN A 252 -18.70 15.58 10.66
C ASN A 252 -19.08 14.49 9.62
N PRO A 253 -19.32 13.22 10.04
CA PRO A 253 -19.62 12.14 9.11
C PRO A 253 -21.13 12.05 8.83
N ALA A 254 -21.54 12.33 7.59
CA ALA A 254 -22.62 11.55 6.99
C ALA A 254 -21.96 10.23 6.55
N GLY A 255 -22.18 9.18 7.33
CA GLY A 255 -21.32 8.00 7.38
C GLY A 255 -21.29 7.13 6.14
N GLU A 256 -20.21 6.37 6.00
CA GLU A 256 -20.16 5.01 5.46
C GLU A 256 -18.71 4.47 5.51
N SER A 257 -18.43 3.63 6.50
CA SER A 257 -17.29 2.70 6.71
C SER A 257 -16.22 2.46 5.60
N PHE A 258 -15.01 2.09 6.03
CA PHE A 258 -13.79 1.91 5.24
C PHE A 258 -13.65 0.52 4.62
N GLU A 259 -12.71 0.34 3.66
CA GLU A 259 -12.33 -0.96 3.08
C GLU A 259 -10.87 -0.92 2.56
N VAL A 260 -9.97 -1.76 3.08
CA VAL A 260 -8.65 -2.06 2.48
C VAL A 260 -8.70 -3.45 1.85
N LEU A 261 -8.44 -3.53 0.56
CA LEU A 261 -8.62 -4.70 -0.29
C LEU A 261 -7.27 -5.32 -0.66
N ALA A 262 -6.84 -6.39 -0.01
CA ALA A 262 -5.65 -7.14 -0.40
C ALA A 262 -6.05 -8.39 -1.21
N LYS A 263 -6.40 -8.23 -2.50
CA LYS A 263 -6.65 -9.41 -3.36
C LYS A 263 -5.34 -10.07 -3.78
N ASP A 264 -5.09 -11.29 -3.32
CA ASP A 264 -4.22 -12.25 -4.02
C ASP A 264 -4.97 -12.76 -5.26
N ASN A 265 -4.34 -12.65 -6.43
CA ASN A 265 -4.90 -13.08 -7.72
C ASN A 265 -4.26 -14.40 -8.20
N ARG A 266 -3.70 -15.24 -7.32
CA ARG A 266 -3.18 -16.58 -7.65
C ARG A 266 -4.25 -17.66 -7.91
N THR A 267 -5.42 -17.27 -8.40
CA THR A 267 -6.40 -18.20 -8.98
C THR A 267 -6.79 -17.74 -10.37
N LYS A 268 -5.95 -18.09 -11.33
CA LYS A 268 -6.34 -18.70 -12.60
C LYS A 268 -5.34 -19.79 -12.92
#